data_AF-A0A218V3G4-F1
#
_entry.id   AF-A0A218V3G4-F1
#
_cell.length_a   1.000
_cell.length_b   1.000
_cell.length_c   1.000
_cell.angle_alpha   90.00
_cell.angle_beta   90.00
_cell.angle_gamma   90.00
#
_symmetry.space_group_name_H-M   'P 1'
#
loop_
_entity.id
_entity.type
_entity.pdbx_description
1 polymer ?
#
loop_
_entity_poly.entity_id
_entity_poly.type
_entity_poly.pdbx_seq_one_letter_code
_entity_poly.pdbx_strand_id
1 'polypeptide(L)'
;MSKQLKIPFDRTYISFFDISPGNVCIAGPATPTAATMPMFAIHTNVCKDAVPDSLLGDLTQQLAKATGKPAQYIAVHIIPDQMMSFGGSTDPCALCSLYSIGKIGGQQNKTYTKMLCDLISKHLHVSADRVYINYFDMNAANVGWNGSTFA
;
A
#
# COMPACT_ATOMS: atom_id res chain seq x y z
N MET A 1 50.50 19.09 -16.58
CA MET A 1 49.88 18.23 -17.61
C MET A 1 48.50 17.83 -17.11
N SER A 2 47.46 18.47 -17.64
CA SER A 2 46.07 18.20 -17.29
C SER A 2 45.66 16.83 -17.84
N LYS A 3 45.14 15.93 -16.99
CA LYS A 3 44.47 14.71 -17.43
C LYS A 3 42.98 14.86 -17.18
N GLN A 4 42.25 14.97 -18.27
CA GLN A 4 40.79 15.03 -18.33
C GLN A 4 40.23 13.63 -18.10
N LEU A 5 39.50 13.41 -17.01
CA LEU A 5 38.84 12.14 -16.70
C LEU A 5 37.50 12.10 -17.46
N LYS A 6 37.41 11.28 -18.51
CA LYS A 6 36.13 10.90 -19.13
C LYS A 6 35.51 9.79 -18.30
N ILE A 7 34.38 10.06 -17.67
CA ILE A 7 33.55 9.08 -16.95
C ILE A 7 32.47 8.60 -17.94
N PRO A 8 32.34 7.29 -18.22
CA PRO A 8 31.22 6.79 -18.98
C PRO A 8 29.96 6.77 -18.10
N PHE A 9 28.85 7.12 -18.72
CA PHE A 9 27.50 7.21 -18.16
C PHE A 9 26.91 5.79 -18.09
N ASP A 10 27.14 5.04 -17.01
CA ASP A 10 26.24 3.93 -16.61
C ASP A 10 26.46 3.47 -15.15
N ARG A 11 25.31 3.30 -14.47
CA ARG A 11 25.00 2.50 -13.26
C ARG A 11 25.84 2.61 -11.97
N THR A 12 25.05 2.73 -10.90
CA THR A 12 25.34 2.45 -9.47
C THR A 12 25.78 3.67 -8.65
N TYR A 13 24.80 4.37 -8.07
CA TYR A 13 25.04 5.24 -6.92
C TYR A 13 25.29 4.37 -5.69
N ILE A 14 26.51 4.42 -5.15
CA ILE A 14 26.83 3.89 -3.81
C ILE A 14 26.72 5.09 -2.87
N SER A 15 25.67 5.14 -2.05
CA SER A 15 25.60 6.06 -0.91
C SER A 15 26.50 5.51 0.19
N PHE A 16 27.59 6.23 0.49
CA PHE A 16 28.48 5.97 1.61
C PHE A 16 27.76 6.29 2.93
N PHE A 17 27.50 5.29 3.76
CA PHE A 17 27.30 5.48 5.20
C PHE A 17 27.94 4.34 5.99
N ASP A 18 28.85 4.77 6.87
CA ASP A 18 29.36 4.18 8.12
C ASP A 18 29.79 2.70 8.17
N ILE A 19 31.09 2.48 8.41
CA ILE A 19 31.73 1.17 8.56
C ILE A 19 31.90 0.91 10.06
N SER A 20 30.98 0.17 10.68
CA SER A 20 31.26 -0.59 11.90
C SER A 20 31.67 -2.03 11.52
N PRO A 21 32.80 -2.56 12.03
CA PRO A 21 33.26 -3.89 11.67
C PRO A 21 32.50 -4.93 12.48
N GLY A 22 31.64 -5.74 11.84
CA GLY A 22 31.08 -6.88 12.58
C GLY A 22 29.98 -7.74 11.97
N ASN A 23 29.28 -7.31 10.92
CA ASN A 23 28.33 -8.21 10.21
C ASN A 23 28.01 -7.65 8.82
N VAL A 24 28.73 -8.14 7.82
CA VAL A 24 28.38 -7.89 6.41
C VAL A 24 27.31 -8.89 6.02
N CYS A 25 26.05 -8.55 6.29
CA CYS A 25 24.94 -9.17 5.58
C CYS A 25 24.93 -8.58 4.16
N ILE A 26 25.69 -9.19 3.25
CA ILE A 26 25.49 -8.98 1.80
C ILE A 26 24.13 -9.56 1.43
N ALA A 27 23.10 -8.73 1.49
CA ALA A 27 21.90 -8.99 0.72
C ALA A 27 22.33 -8.98 -0.74
N GLY A 28 22.39 -10.16 -1.36
CA GLY A 28 22.51 -10.28 -2.80
C GLY A 28 21.39 -9.48 -3.49
N PRO A 29 21.48 -9.21 -4.81
CA PRO A 29 20.38 -8.58 -5.51
C PRO A 29 19.15 -9.46 -5.29
N ALA A 30 18.19 -8.96 -4.51
CA ALA A 30 16.87 -9.54 -4.49
C ALA A 30 16.45 -9.56 -5.95
N THR A 31 16.21 -10.76 -6.48
CA THR A 31 15.46 -10.93 -7.72
C THR A 31 14.30 -9.94 -7.64
N PRO A 32 14.02 -9.11 -8.66
CA PRO A 32 12.85 -8.26 -8.65
C PRO A 32 11.64 -9.18 -8.69
N THR A 33 11.23 -9.68 -7.52
CA THR A 33 9.90 -10.18 -7.25
C THR A 33 9.03 -8.98 -7.53
N ALA A 34 8.49 -8.96 -8.76
CA ALA A 34 7.79 -7.84 -9.37
C ALA A 34 7.27 -6.88 -8.31
N ALA A 35 7.96 -5.73 -8.18
CA ALA A 35 7.51 -4.64 -7.35
C ALA A 35 6.08 -4.36 -7.77
N THR A 36 5.14 -4.63 -6.87
CA THR A 36 3.72 -4.63 -7.20
C THR A 36 3.08 -3.81 -6.10
N MET A 37 2.32 -2.80 -6.51
CA MET A 37 1.92 -1.65 -5.69
C MET A 37 0.47 -1.81 -5.22
N PRO A 38 0.21 -2.13 -3.94
CA PRO A 38 -1.13 -2.04 -3.39
C PRO A 38 -1.44 -0.59 -2.99
N MET A 39 -2.54 -0.07 -3.48
CA MET A 39 -3.14 1.16 -2.98
C MET A 39 -4.50 0.84 -2.38
N PHE A 40 -4.67 1.12 -1.10
CA PHE A 40 -5.94 0.98 -0.41
C PHE A 40 -6.51 2.34 -0.04
N ALA A 41 -7.69 2.66 -0.58
CA ALA A 41 -8.42 3.89 -0.28
C ALA A 41 -9.66 3.57 0.55
N ILE A 42 -9.92 4.37 1.59
CA ILE A 42 -11.11 4.31 2.43
C ILE A 42 -11.81 5.66 2.38
N HIS A 43 -13.01 5.71 1.83
CA HIS A 43 -13.91 6.85 1.97
C HIS A 43 -14.89 6.54 3.10
N THR A 44 -15.01 7.44 4.09
CA THR A 44 -15.90 7.23 5.23
C THR A 44 -16.52 8.54 5.71
N ASN A 45 -17.74 8.46 6.25
CA ASN A 45 -18.43 9.56 6.93
C ASN A 45 -18.01 9.69 8.41
N VAL A 46 -17.12 8.83 8.91
CA VAL A 46 -16.53 8.96 10.23
C VAL A 46 -15.71 10.25 10.30
N CYS A 47 -15.85 10.97 11.41
CA CYS A 47 -15.15 12.23 11.62
C CYS A 47 -13.63 12.03 11.69
N LYS A 48 -12.85 12.93 11.11
CA LYS A 48 -11.38 12.86 11.15
C LYS A 48 -10.82 12.69 12.56
N ASP A 49 -11.39 13.37 13.55
CA ASP A 49 -10.94 13.30 14.93
C ASP A 49 -11.14 11.92 15.58
N ALA A 50 -12.03 11.09 15.00
CA ALA A 50 -12.26 9.71 15.41
C ALA A 50 -11.38 8.70 14.65
N VAL A 51 -10.58 9.14 13.67
CA VAL A 51 -9.65 8.27 12.93
C VAL A 51 -8.31 8.21 13.68
N PRO A 52 -7.91 7.05 14.23
CA PRO A 52 -6.64 6.96 14.94
C PRO A 52 -5.45 6.92 13.96
N ASP A 53 -4.39 7.67 14.26
CA ASP A 53 -3.15 7.70 13.47
C ASP A 53 -2.53 6.31 13.23
N SER A 54 -2.74 5.39 14.18
CA SER A 54 -2.24 4.01 14.10
C SER A 54 -2.86 3.21 12.95
N LEU A 55 -4.04 3.59 12.45
CA LEU A 55 -4.76 2.85 11.42
C LEU A 55 -3.97 2.75 10.11
N LEU A 56 -3.25 3.81 9.73
CA LEU A 56 -2.41 3.80 8.53
C LEU A 56 -1.30 2.73 8.62
N GLY A 57 -0.65 2.65 9.78
CA GLY A 57 0.40 1.65 10.05
C GLY A 57 -0.15 0.24 10.08
N ASP A 58 -1.27 0.02 10.78
CA ASP A 58 -1.92 -1.29 10.89
C ASP A 58 -2.38 -1.80 9.51
N LEU A 59 -3.01 -0.95 8.69
CA LEU A 59 -3.41 -1.29 7.33
C LEU A 59 -2.21 -1.66 6.47
N THR A 60 -1.13 -0.87 6.54
CA THR A 60 0.10 -1.11 5.79
C THR A 60 0.69 -2.48 6.13
N GLN A 61 0.82 -2.80 7.41
CA GLN A 61 1.39 -4.06 7.87
C GLN A 61 0.51 -5.27 7.49
N GLN A 62 -0.80 -5.17 7.70
CA GLN A 62 -1.71 -6.28 7.38
C GLN A 62 -1.82 -6.53 5.88
N LEU A 63 -1.86 -5.47 5.06
CA LEU A 63 -1.83 -5.60 3.60
C LEU A 63 -0.50 -6.19 3.12
N ALA A 64 0.65 -5.82 3.71
CA ALA A 64 1.95 -6.40 3.36
C ALA A 64 1.95 -7.90 3.60
N LYS A 65 1.51 -8.32 4.79
CA LYS A 65 1.39 -9.73 5.15
C LYS A 65 0.42 -10.48 4.24
N ALA A 66 -0.75 -9.92 3.97
CA ALA A 66 -1.80 -10.60 3.22
C ALA A 66 -1.51 -10.69 1.71
N THR A 67 -0.82 -9.69 1.14
CA THR A 67 -0.44 -9.69 -0.28
C THR A 67 0.91 -10.34 -0.54
N GLY A 68 1.74 -10.48 0.50
CA GLY A 68 3.13 -10.93 0.41
C GLY A 68 4.05 -9.89 -0.24
N LYS A 69 3.65 -8.60 -0.24
CA LYS A 69 4.38 -7.51 -0.87
C LYS A 69 5.10 -6.67 0.19
N PRO A 70 6.30 -6.13 -0.10
CA PRO A 70 7.01 -5.25 0.83
C PRO A 70 6.17 -4.02 1.23
N ALA A 71 6.20 -3.68 2.51
CA ALA A 71 5.44 -2.54 3.05
C ALA A 71 5.75 -1.20 2.34
N GLN A 72 6.98 -1.03 1.85
CA GLN A 72 7.39 0.17 1.10
C GLN A 72 6.59 0.42 -0.19
N TYR A 73 5.90 -0.60 -0.72
CA TYR A 73 5.07 -0.48 -1.93
C TYR A 73 3.59 -0.27 -1.62
N ILE A 74 3.21 -0.21 -0.34
CA ILE A 74 1.82 -0.08 0.07
C ILE A 74 1.51 1.38 0.34
N ALA A 75 0.51 1.87 -0.37
CA ALA A 75 -0.08 3.18 -0.12
C ALA A 75 -1.44 3.00 0.55
N VAL A 76 -1.70 3.78 1.60
CA VAL A 76 -3.00 3.83 2.28
C VAL A 76 -3.48 5.28 2.25
N HIS A 77 -4.74 5.47 1.86
CA HIS A 77 -5.38 6.77 1.80
C HIS A 77 -6.72 6.71 2.54
N ILE A 78 -6.89 7.53 3.56
CA ILE A 78 -8.12 7.62 4.35
C ILE A 78 -8.74 9.00 4.13
N ILE A 79 -9.99 9.02 3.69
CA ILE A 79 -10.76 10.21 3.40
C ILE A 79 -11.96 10.25 4.38
N PRO A 80 -11.81 10.92 5.54
CA PRO A 80 -12.88 11.07 6.53
C PRO A 80 -13.86 12.20 6.16
N ASP A 81 -14.84 12.44 7.03
CA ASP A 81 -15.80 13.57 6.96
C ASP A 81 -16.60 13.63 5.65
N GLN A 82 -16.82 12.48 4.99
CA GLN A 82 -17.55 12.43 3.72
C GLN A 82 -19.06 12.46 3.94
N MET A 83 -19.79 13.13 3.04
CA MET A 83 -21.24 13.00 2.96
C MET A 83 -21.61 11.66 2.32
N MET A 84 -22.05 10.69 3.13
CA MET A 84 -22.35 9.34 2.67
C MET A 84 -23.66 8.81 3.24
N SER A 85 -24.30 7.92 2.48
CA SER A 85 -25.43 7.10 2.92
C SER A 85 -25.21 5.67 2.44
N PHE A 86 -25.57 4.70 3.26
CA PHE A 86 -25.55 3.29 2.92
C PHE A 86 -26.89 2.68 3.30
N GLY A 87 -27.61 2.15 2.30
CA GLY A 87 -28.98 1.65 2.48
C GLY A 87 -29.98 2.74 2.92
N GLY A 88 -29.74 4.01 2.58
CA GLY A 88 -30.57 5.14 2.98
C GLY A 88 -30.24 5.73 4.36
N SER A 89 -29.44 5.06 5.19
CA SER A 89 -28.98 5.59 6.49
C SER A 89 -27.62 6.29 6.39
N THR A 90 -27.46 7.38 7.14
CA THR A 90 -26.20 8.14 7.33
C THR A 90 -25.37 7.64 8.51
N ASP A 91 -25.72 6.50 9.13
CA ASP A 91 -24.88 5.85 10.15
C ASP A 91 -23.47 5.55 9.59
N PRO A 92 -22.44 5.35 10.45
CA PRO A 92 -21.07 5.09 10.02
C PRO A 92 -20.97 4.02 8.93
N CYS A 93 -20.30 4.35 7.83
CA CYS A 93 -20.10 3.46 6.70
C CYS A 93 -18.75 3.71 6.01
N ALA A 94 -18.32 2.76 5.18
CA ALA A 94 -17.09 2.90 4.41
C ALA A 94 -17.24 2.32 3.00
N LEU A 95 -16.75 3.08 2.01
CA LEU A 95 -16.61 2.63 0.62
C LEU A 95 -15.12 2.61 0.31
N CYS A 96 -14.60 1.43 0.03
CA CYS A 96 -13.17 1.20 -0.10
C CYS A 96 -12.82 0.70 -1.50
N SER A 97 -11.57 0.92 -1.89
CA SER A 97 -11.01 0.36 -3.11
C SER A 97 -9.59 -0.16 -2.84
N LEU A 98 -9.32 -1.40 -3.26
CA LEU A 98 -7.99 -1.99 -3.25
C LEU A 98 -7.52 -2.19 -4.69
N TYR A 99 -6.54 -1.41 -5.08
CA TYR A 99 -5.83 -1.55 -6.35
C TYR A 99 -4.54 -2.31 -6.09
N SER A 100 -4.23 -3.32 -6.92
CA SER A 100 -2.95 -4.01 -6.83
C SER A 100 -2.60 -4.61 -8.18
N ILE A 101 -1.31 -4.58 -8.52
CA ILE A 101 -0.80 -5.36 -9.65
C ILE A 101 -0.69 -6.82 -9.20
N GLY A 102 -1.59 -7.67 -9.71
CA GLY A 102 -1.74 -9.05 -9.28
C GLY A 102 -2.16 -9.18 -7.81
N LYS A 103 -2.23 -10.43 -7.34
CA LYS A 103 -2.72 -10.80 -5.99
C LYS A 103 -4.19 -10.40 -5.73
N ILE A 104 -4.95 -10.09 -6.77
CA ILE A 104 -6.40 -9.93 -6.72
C ILE A 104 -7.03 -11.19 -7.30
N GLY A 105 -8.08 -11.70 -6.66
CA GLY A 105 -8.73 -12.94 -7.07
C GLY A 105 -9.78 -13.42 -6.06
N GLY A 106 -10.73 -14.25 -6.49
CA GLY A 106 -11.92 -14.56 -5.68
C GLY A 106 -11.61 -15.06 -4.25
N GLN A 107 -10.61 -15.93 -4.08
CA GLN A 107 -10.24 -16.43 -2.75
C GLN A 107 -9.44 -15.40 -1.95
N GLN A 108 -8.48 -14.69 -2.59
CA GLN A 108 -7.71 -13.63 -1.92
C GLN A 108 -8.63 -12.50 -1.45
N ASN A 109 -9.56 -12.07 -2.29
CA ASN A 109 -10.50 -10.99 -2.00
C ASN A 109 -11.36 -11.32 -0.79
N LYS A 110 -11.79 -12.58 -0.60
CA LYS A 110 -12.51 -13.00 0.62
C LYS A 110 -11.65 -12.85 1.87
N THR A 111 -10.38 -13.26 1.81
CA THR A 111 -9.42 -13.09 2.91
C THR A 111 -9.18 -11.61 3.22
N TYR A 112 -9.01 -10.78 2.19
CA TYR A 112 -8.82 -9.34 2.34
C TYR A 112 -10.05 -8.67 2.92
N THR A 113 -11.24 -9.00 2.41
CA THR A 113 -12.51 -8.42 2.90
C THR A 113 -12.67 -8.67 4.38
N LYS A 114 -12.45 -9.91 4.85
CA LYS A 114 -12.57 -10.21 6.28
C LYS A 114 -11.59 -9.37 7.10
N MET A 115 -10.31 -9.38 6.73
CA MET A 115 -9.26 -8.67 7.45
C MET A 115 -9.50 -7.14 7.47
N LEU A 116 -9.86 -6.56 6.32
CA LEU A 116 -10.09 -5.12 6.19
C LEU A 116 -11.34 -4.68 6.95
N CYS A 117 -12.43 -5.46 6.90
CA CYS A 117 -13.61 -5.19 7.71
C CYS A 117 -13.30 -5.28 9.21
N ASP A 118 -12.53 -6.27 9.66
CA ASP A 118 -12.13 -6.37 11.07
C ASP A 118 -11.35 -5.11 11.54
N LEU A 119 -10.42 -4.60 10.70
CA LEU A 119 -9.67 -3.36 11.01
C LEU A 119 -10.58 -2.12 10.99
N ILE A 120 -11.44 -2.00 9.98
CA ILE A 120 -12.39 -0.87 9.86
C ILE A 120 -13.35 -0.86 11.06
N SER A 121 -13.91 -2.00 11.45
CA SER A 121 -14.77 -2.09 12.63
C SER A 121 -14.03 -1.78 13.93
N LYS A 122 -12.79 -2.27 14.08
CA LYS A 122 -11.96 -2.01 15.27
C LYS A 122 -11.63 -0.53 15.44
N HIS A 123 -11.23 0.15 14.37
CA HIS A 123 -10.67 1.50 14.44
C HIS A 123 -11.68 2.61 14.14
N LEU A 124 -12.66 2.36 13.27
CA LEU A 124 -13.63 3.37 12.81
C LEU A 124 -15.03 3.13 13.36
N HIS A 125 -15.25 2.03 14.09
CA HIS A 125 -16.55 1.62 14.62
C HIS A 125 -17.64 1.49 13.53
N VAL A 126 -17.22 1.21 12.30
CA VAL A 126 -18.12 0.94 11.18
C VAL A 126 -18.46 -0.55 11.15
N SER A 127 -19.75 -0.88 11.13
CA SER A 127 -20.21 -2.26 11.03
C SER A 127 -19.84 -2.87 9.67
N ALA A 128 -19.42 -4.15 9.67
CA ALA A 128 -18.93 -4.83 8.47
C ALA A 128 -19.97 -4.96 7.34
N ASP A 129 -21.26 -4.96 7.67
CA ASP A 129 -22.38 -4.94 6.70
C ASP A 129 -22.60 -3.58 6.03
N ARG A 130 -21.91 -2.53 6.51
CA ARG A 130 -21.90 -1.17 5.95
C ARG A 130 -20.56 -0.84 5.27
N VAL A 131 -19.85 -1.87 4.81
CA VAL A 131 -18.58 -1.74 4.11
C VAL A 131 -18.67 -2.39 2.73
N TYR A 132 -18.32 -1.65 1.69
CA TYR A 132 -17.98 -2.21 0.39
C TYR A 132 -16.50 -2.04 0.09
N ILE A 133 -15.90 -3.05 -0.56
CA ILE A 133 -14.53 -3.02 -1.02
C ILE A 133 -14.51 -3.47 -2.48
N ASN A 134 -14.15 -2.55 -3.37
CA ASN A 134 -13.93 -2.86 -4.77
C ASN A 134 -12.47 -3.28 -4.98
N TYR A 135 -12.25 -4.36 -5.72
CA TYR A 135 -10.92 -4.90 -5.99
C TYR A 135 -10.56 -4.69 -7.47
N PHE A 136 -9.40 -4.12 -7.72
CA PHE A 136 -8.92 -3.82 -9.07
C PHE A 136 -7.56 -4.49 -9.29
N ASP A 137 -7.54 -5.49 -10.16
CA ASP A 137 -6.30 -6.08 -10.64
C ASP A 137 -5.72 -5.19 -11.75
N MET A 138 -4.61 -4.53 -11.45
CA MET A 138 -4.01 -3.53 -12.32
C MET A 138 -2.95 -4.15 -13.22
N ASN A 139 -2.98 -3.82 -14.51
CA ASN A 139 -1.85 -4.08 -15.39
C ASN A 139 -0.67 -3.16 -15.00
N ALA A 140 0.54 -3.70 -14.94
CA ALA A 140 1.75 -2.95 -14.59
C ALA A 140 2.00 -1.72 -15.49
N ALA A 141 1.66 -1.82 -16.78
CA ALA A 141 1.77 -0.70 -17.73
C ALA A 141 0.81 0.46 -17.40
N ASN A 142 -0.25 0.20 -16.64
CA ASN A 142 -1.27 1.18 -16.25
C ASN A 142 -1.00 1.80 -14.87
N VAL A 143 0.16 1.53 -14.28
CA VAL A 143 0.54 2.06 -12.97
C VAL A 143 1.86 2.80 -13.09
N GLY A 144 1.81 4.13 -12.90
CA GLY A 144 2.99 4.99 -12.88
C GLY A 144 3.68 5.00 -11.52
N TRP A 145 5.00 4.93 -11.49
CA TRP A 145 5.82 5.11 -10.30
C TRP A 145 7.24 5.53 -10.68
N ASN A 146 7.83 6.43 -9.87
CA ASN A 146 9.22 6.86 -10.00
C ASN A 146 9.63 7.29 -11.43
N GLY A 147 8.77 8.08 -12.09
CA GLY A 147 9.04 8.63 -13.43
C GLY A 147 8.86 7.66 -14.60
N SER A 148 8.36 6.44 -14.36
CA SER A 148 8.01 5.45 -15.39
C SER A 148 6.70 4.73 -15.04
N THR A 149 6.42 3.61 -15.69
CA THR A 149 5.42 2.61 -15.27
C THR A 149 6.10 1.38 -14.67
N PHE A 150 5.31 0.44 -14.13
CA PHE A 150 5.82 -0.85 -13.64
C PHE A 150 6.08 -1.89 -14.74
N ALA A 151 5.82 -1.56 -16.01
CA ALA A 151 6.08 -2.42 -17.17
C ALA A 151 7.51 -2.26 -17.72
#